data_AF-A0A4Y4FZG8-F1
#
_entry.id   AF-A0A4Y4FZG8-F1
#
_cell.length_a   1.000
_cell.length_b   1.000
_cell.length_c   1.000
_cell.angle_alpha   90.00
_cell.angle_beta   90.00
_cell.angle_gamma   90.00
#
_symmetry.space_group_name_H-M   'P 1'
#
loop_
_entity.id
_entity.type
_entity.pdbx_description
1 polymer ?
#
loop_
_entity_poly.entity_id
_entity_poly.type
_entity_poly.pdbx_seq_one_letter_code
_entity_poly.pdbx_strand_id
1 'polypeptide(L)'
;MNHKAAKAWSLRWIAQHLASLILLIGAVLAAAIALTALVIGVEEIIALIFAQRFINTYTNVYGNAWLTIFWHFTIVFSLVTFWSAVDTFIPENKES
;
A
#
# COMPACT_ATOMS: atom_id res chain seq x y z
N MET A 1 -22.67 -31.40 19.47
CA MET A 1 -21.36 -30.74 19.30
C MET A 1 -21.38 -29.99 17.96
N ASN A 2 -21.15 -28.68 17.98
CA ASN A 2 -21.47 -27.73 16.90
C ASN A 2 -20.53 -27.88 15.68
N HIS A 3 -21.01 -28.50 14.59
CA HIS A 3 -20.31 -28.55 13.29
C HIS A 3 -20.09 -27.19 12.60
N LYS A 4 -20.64 -26.09 13.14
CA LYS A 4 -20.44 -24.74 12.59
C LYS A 4 -19.04 -24.17 12.87
N ALA A 5 -18.39 -24.58 13.96
CA ALA A 5 -17.06 -24.08 14.32
C ALA A 5 -15.94 -24.62 13.41
N ALA A 6 -16.06 -25.85 12.92
CA ALA A 6 -15.08 -26.46 12.01
C ALA A 6 -15.10 -25.84 10.59
N LYS A 7 -16.22 -25.23 10.18
CA LYS A 7 -16.37 -24.62 8.85
C LYS A 7 -15.63 -23.27 8.73
N ALA A 8 -15.46 -22.56 9.84
CA ALA A 8 -14.76 -21.27 9.90
C ALA A 8 -13.25 -21.38 9.61
N TRP A 9 -12.67 -22.59 9.71
CA TRP A 9 -11.26 -22.89 9.42
C TRP A 9 -11.09 -23.87 8.26
N SER A 10 -12.08 -23.97 7.37
CA SER A 10 -11.93 -24.84 6.19
C SER A 10 -10.75 -24.39 5.33
N LEU A 11 -10.02 -25.34 4.74
CA LEU A 11 -8.86 -25.05 3.87
C LEU A 11 -9.20 -24.05 2.75
N ARG A 12 -10.44 -24.11 2.24
CA ARG A 12 -10.98 -23.17 1.25
C ARG A 12 -11.11 -21.74 1.79
N TRP A 13 -11.54 -21.57 3.03
CA TRP A 13 -11.62 -20.27 3.71
C TRP A 13 -10.21 -19.67 3.87
N ILE A 14 -9.25 -20.45 4.35
CA ILE A 14 -7.84 -20.01 4.49
C ILE A 14 -7.25 -19.62 3.14
N ALA A 15 -7.45 -20.43 2.10
CA ALA A 15 -6.95 -20.16 0.75
C ALA A 15 -7.55 -18.86 0.16
N GLN A 16 -8.84 -18.59 0.38
CA GLN A 16 -9.48 -17.34 -0.06
C GLN A 16 -8.88 -16.12 0.64
N HIS A 17 -8.68 -16.18 1.96
CA HIS A 17 -8.11 -15.06 2.71
C HIS A 17 -6.64 -14.81 2.34
N LEU A 18 -5.88 -15.87 2.09
CA LEU A 18 -4.50 -15.75 1.62
C LEU A 18 -4.44 -15.16 0.21
N ALA A 19 -5.32 -15.57 -0.70
CA ALA A 19 -5.41 -14.99 -2.04
C ALA A 19 -5.79 -13.50 -1.99
N SER A 20 -6.77 -13.13 -1.17
CA SER A 20 -7.14 -11.73 -0.95
C SER A 20 -6.00 -10.91 -0.35
N LEU A 21 -5.22 -11.48 0.58
CA LEU A 21 -4.05 -10.82 1.15
C LEU A 21 -2.96 -10.56 0.10
N ILE A 22 -2.68 -11.54 -0.77
CA ILE A 22 -1.70 -11.39 -1.86
C ILE A 22 -2.17 -10.31 -2.84
N LEU A 23 -3.46 -10.29 -3.20
CA LEU A 23 -4.03 -9.27 -4.07
C LEU A 23 -3.94 -7.88 -3.43
N LEU A 24 -4.21 -7.75 -2.13
CA LEU A 24 -4.07 -6.50 -1.40
C LEU A 24 -2.62 -6.01 -1.42
N ILE A 25 -1.66 -6.88 -1.08
CA ILE A 25 -0.23 -6.55 -1.10
C ILE A 25 0.18 -6.09 -2.50
N GLY A 26 -0.22 -6.82 -3.55
CA GLY A 26 0.08 -6.48 -4.94
C GLY A 26 -0.50 -5.13 -5.36
N ALA A 27 -1.76 -4.85 -5.00
CA ALA A 27 -2.41 -3.58 -5.31
C ALA A 27 -1.73 -2.40 -4.59
N VAL A 28 -1.41 -2.56 -3.31
CA VAL A 28 -0.71 -1.53 -2.53
C VAL A 28 0.71 -1.30 -3.06
N LEU A 29 1.42 -2.36 -3.46
CA LEU A 29 2.73 -2.26 -4.07
C LEU A 29 2.68 -1.51 -5.42
N ALA A 30 1.71 -1.83 -6.28
CA ALA A 30 1.52 -1.12 -7.54
C ALA A 30 1.19 0.36 -7.32
N ALA A 31 0.33 0.67 -6.34
CA ALA A 31 0.01 2.06 -5.98
C ALA A 31 1.24 2.81 -5.44
N ALA A 32 2.06 2.17 -4.60
CA ALA A 32 3.29 2.77 -4.08
C ALA A 32 4.28 3.07 -5.21
N ILE A 33 4.49 2.13 -6.14
CA ILE A 33 5.36 2.34 -7.31
C ILE A 33 4.84 3.50 -8.17
N ALA A 34 3.54 3.54 -8.43
CA ALA A 34 2.92 4.61 -9.23
C ALA A 34 3.08 5.98 -8.56
N LEU A 35 2.84 6.06 -7.24
CA LEU A 35 3.03 7.27 -6.46
C LEU A 35 4.49 7.72 -6.49
N THR A 36 5.43 6.79 -6.29
CA THR A 36 6.86 7.09 -6.40
C THR A 36 7.22 7.62 -7.78
N ALA A 37 6.77 6.97 -8.86
CA ALA A 37 7.02 7.43 -10.22
C ALA A 37 6.45 8.84 -10.49
N LEU A 38 5.28 9.14 -9.94
CA LEU A 38 4.68 10.47 -10.03
C LEU A 38 5.51 11.52 -9.30
N VAL A 39 5.95 11.24 -8.06
CA VAL A 39 6.82 12.14 -7.28
C VAL A 39 8.10 12.43 -8.04
N ILE A 40 8.74 11.40 -8.61
CA ILE A 40 9.94 11.55 -9.44
C ILE A 40 9.67 12.46 -10.63
N GLY A 41 8.59 12.20 -11.37
CA GLY A 41 8.22 12.99 -12.54
C GLY A 41 8.03 14.47 -12.20
N VAL A 42 7.36 14.77 -11.09
CA VAL A 42 7.13 16.14 -10.64
C VAL A 42 8.45 16.81 -10.22
N GLU A 43 9.31 16.13 -9.47
CA GLU A 43 10.60 16.66 -9.03
C GLU A 43 11.54 16.95 -10.22
N GLU A 44 11.61 16.04 -11.20
CA GLU A 44 12.38 16.25 -12.43
C GLU A 44 11.84 17.43 -13.23
N ILE A 45 10.53 17.59 -13.38
CA ILE A 45 9.93 18.75 -14.06
C ILE A 45 10.32 20.05 -13.36
N ILE A 46 10.25 20.10 -12.03
CA ILE A 46 10.64 21.28 -11.25
C ILE A 46 12.15 21.55 -11.45
N ALA A 47 13.01 20.53 -11.38
CA ALA A 47 14.44 20.68 -11.59
C ALA A 47 14.76 21.20 -13.00
N LEU A 48 14.07 20.72 -14.03
CA LEU A 48 14.22 21.21 -15.40
C LEU A 48 13.81 22.69 -15.53
N ILE A 49 12.71 23.09 -14.89
CA ILE A 49 12.24 24.48 -14.96
C ILE A 49 13.21 25.43 -14.23
N PHE A 50 13.58 25.11 -13.00
CA PHE A 50 14.31 26.05 -12.13
C PHE A 50 15.83 25.90 -12.17
N ALA A 51 16.34 24.68 -12.29
CA ALA A 51 17.77 24.40 -12.31
C ALA A 51 18.32 24.13 -13.72
N GLN A 52 17.45 24.06 -14.74
CA GLN A 52 17.81 23.85 -16.15
C GLN A 52 18.72 22.64 -16.37
N ARG A 53 18.60 21.62 -15.52
CA ARG A 53 19.37 20.37 -15.60
C ARG A 53 18.52 19.20 -15.17
N PHE A 54 18.77 18.04 -15.77
CA PHE A 54 18.27 16.77 -15.25
C PHE A 54 18.99 16.47 -13.94
N ILE A 55 18.22 16.20 -12.90
CA ILE A 55 18.75 15.73 -11.63
C ILE A 55 18.13 14.37 -11.44
N ASN A 56 18.93 13.31 -11.50
CA ASN A 56 18.48 12.00 -11.03
C ASN A 56 18.25 12.10 -9.52
N THR A 57 17.08 12.63 -9.13
CA THR A 57 16.71 13.04 -7.77
C THR A 57 16.83 11.88 -6.82
N TYR A 58 16.63 10.66 -7.31
CA TYR A 58 16.70 9.48 -6.49
C TYR A 58 18.10 8.99 -6.14
N THR A 59 19.05 9.11 -7.06
CA THR A 59 20.45 8.81 -6.78
C THR A 59 21.13 9.98 -6.06
N ASN A 60 20.76 11.22 -6.39
CA ASN A 60 21.45 12.41 -5.87
C ASN A 60 20.83 13.03 -4.61
N VAL A 61 19.51 12.90 -4.37
CA VAL A 61 18.81 13.51 -3.23
C VAL A 61 18.38 12.45 -2.21
N TYR A 62 17.76 11.36 -2.66
CA TYR A 62 17.27 10.30 -1.77
C TYR A 62 18.28 9.17 -1.51
N GLY A 63 19.37 9.10 -2.27
CA GLY A 63 20.44 8.12 -2.13
C GLY A 63 20.08 6.67 -2.50
N ASN A 64 18.81 6.26 -2.51
CA ASN A 64 18.38 4.90 -2.89
C ASN A 64 16.91 4.81 -3.36
N ALA A 65 16.71 4.44 -4.64
CA ALA A 65 15.43 4.15 -5.30
C ALA A 65 14.51 3.21 -4.52
N TRP A 66 15.04 2.03 -4.19
CA TRP A 66 14.30 0.94 -3.58
C TRP A 66 13.91 1.24 -2.15
N LEU A 67 14.79 1.92 -1.39
CA LEU A 67 14.51 2.27 0.00
C LEU A 67 13.32 3.23 0.11
N THR A 68 13.24 4.24 -0.75
CA THR A 68 12.13 5.18 -0.70
C THR A 68 10.85 4.56 -1.24
N ILE A 69 10.88 3.68 -2.26
CA ILE A 69 9.68 2.90 -2.68
C ILE A 69 9.18 2.06 -1.49
N PHE A 70 10.09 1.39 -0.78
CA PHE A 70 9.76 0.61 0.40
C PHE A 70 9.10 1.49 1.48
N TRP A 71 9.62 2.69 1.75
CA TRP A 71 9.00 3.63 2.68
C TRP A 71 7.60 4.07 2.24
N HIS A 72 7.40 4.42 0.97
CA HIS A 72 6.08 4.77 0.44
C HIS A 72 5.10 3.61 0.60
N PHE A 73 5.53 2.39 0.28
CA PHE A 73 4.74 1.18 0.49
C PHE A 73 4.37 1.01 1.97
N THR A 74 5.33 1.10 2.90
CA THR A 74 5.07 0.94 4.33
C THR A 74 4.05 1.95 4.83
N ILE A 75 4.14 3.23 4.41
CA ILE A 75 3.20 4.27 4.82
C ILE A 75 1.80 4.00 4.29
N VAL A 76 1.67 3.77 2.97
CA VAL A 76 0.36 3.51 2.34
C VAL A 76 -0.26 2.23 2.89
N PHE A 77 0.52 1.15 3.03
CA PHE A 77 0.07 -0.11 3.60
C PHE A 77 -0.41 0.07 5.04
N SER A 78 0.33 0.81 5.87
CA SER A 78 -0.05 1.06 7.26
C SER A 78 -1.34 1.87 7.36
N LEU A 79 -1.52 2.90 6.53
CA LEU A 79 -2.75 3.69 6.45
C LEU A 79 -3.94 2.82 6.03
N VAL A 80 -3.82 2.08 4.94
CA VAL A 80 -4.89 1.20 4.44
C VAL A 80 -5.25 0.13 5.48
N THR A 81 -4.25 -0.47 6.10
CA THR A 81 -4.45 -1.50 7.14
C THR A 81 -5.10 -0.90 8.39
N PHE A 82 -4.68 0.30 8.81
CA PHE A 82 -5.28 1.00 9.94
C PHE A 82 -6.76 1.30 9.70
N TRP A 83 -7.11 1.90 8.56
CA TRP A 83 -8.51 2.20 8.22
C TRP A 83 -9.35 0.93 8.05
N SER A 84 -8.79 -0.11 7.42
CA SER A 84 -9.45 -1.42 7.32
C SER A 84 -9.70 -2.06 8.69
N ALA A 85 -8.76 -1.95 9.62
CA ALA A 85 -8.93 -2.41 11.00
C ALA A 85 -10.00 -1.60 11.74
N VAL A 86 -10.00 -0.28 11.58
CA VAL A 86 -11.03 0.61 12.13
C VAL A 86 -12.42 0.20 11.63
N ASP A 87 -12.61 0.03 10.33
CA ASP A 87 -13.89 -0.41 9.75
C ASP A 87 -14.31 -1.81 10.22
N THR A 88 -13.35 -2.70 10.49
CA THR A 88 -13.64 -4.06 10.94
C THR A 88 -14.05 -4.10 12.42
N PHE A 89 -13.42 -3.28 13.27
CA PHE A 89 -13.57 -3.36 14.72
C PHE A 89 -14.45 -2.28 15.34
N ILE A 90 -14.74 -1.19 14.63
CA ILE A 90 -15.70 -0.17 15.05
C ILE A 90 -17.04 -0.48 14.37
N PRO A 91 -18.03 -1.04 15.07
CA PRO A 91 -19.32 -1.30 14.47
C PRO A 91 -19.98 0.01 14.04
N GLU A 92 -20.51 0.04 12.82
CA GLU A 92 -21.43 1.07 12.37
C GLU A 92 -22.55 1.21 13.41
N ASN A 93 -22.74 2.42 13.95
CA ASN A 93 -23.85 2.69 14.84
C ASN A 93 -25.14 2.63 14.00
N LYS A 94 -25.76 1.45 13.92
CA LYS A 94 -27.04 1.23 13.22
C LYS A 94 -28.17 1.78 14.07
N GLU A 95 -28.24 3.10 14.18
CA GLU A 95 -29.44 3.81 14.63
C GLU A 95 -29.95 4.69 13.50
N SER A 96 -30.87 4.15 12.69
CA SER A 96 -32.02 4.87 12.14
C SER A 96 -33.08 3.87 11.70
#